data_AF-A0A942GSN6-F1
#
_entry.id   AF-A0A942GSN6-F1
#
_cell.length_a   1.000
_cell.length_b   1.000
_cell.length_c   1.000
_cell.angle_alpha   90.00
_cell.angle_beta   90.00
_cell.angle_gamma   90.00
#
_symmetry.space_group_name_H-M   'P 1'
#
loop_
_entity.id
_entity.type
_entity.pdbx_description
1 polymer ?
#
loop_
_entity_poly.entity_id
_entity_poly.type
_entity_poly.pdbx_seq_one_letter_code
_entity_poly.pdbx_strand_id
1 'polypeptide(L)'
;MQLTQKEQMYLKDAKHHEELCIAKYNHYTQTVSCQQLKQILSWAGQQEANHLNTVSQLLQGQVPEMGGQQGGMSGGQSGQQGSMGQGGSISQVLNQMGSQGSKQQSGSTSGSTQQQGGGGKGQSYSGSMMPSTTASQTQFTGQGMLSDQQICNDLLTTEKAVSDMYDHAVFESTDQQLRQALSHIQKEEQGHAFALFQYMQQKGWYQAQ
;
A
#
# COMPACT_ATOMS: atom_id res chain seq x y z
N MET A 1 21.03 6.63 12.77
CA MET A 1 21.04 5.31 12.09
C MET A 1 22.33 5.19 11.27
N GLN A 2 23.03 4.04 11.29
CA GLN A 2 24.18 3.80 10.41
C GLN A 2 23.78 2.80 9.33
N LEU A 3 23.63 3.28 8.09
CA LEU A 3 23.18 2.46 6.96
C LEU A 3 24.35 1.74 6.30
N THR A 4 24.19 0.45 6.05
CA THR A 4 25.07 -0.31 5.16
C THR A 4 24.97 0.19 3.71
N GLN A 5 25.94 -0.20 2.87
CA GLN A 5 25.90 0.14 1.45
C GLN A 5 24.65 -0.40 0.75
N LYS A 6 24.23 -1.64 1.09
CA LYS A 6 23.07 -2.28 0.50
C LYS A 6 21.76 -1.60 0.91
N GLU A 7 21.62 -1.24 2.19
CA GLU A 7 20.45 -0.47 2.67
C GLU A 7 20.38 0.92 2.02
N GLN A 8 21.52 1.60 1.81
CA GLN A 8 21.54 2.87 1.07
C GLN A 8 21.12 2.71 -0.39
N MET A 9 21.46 1.59 -1.03
CA MET A 9 21.00 1.29 -2.39
C MET A 9 19.48 1.09 -2.41
N TYR A 10 18.95 0.23 -1.53
CA TYR A 10 17.50 0.02 -1.43
C TYR A 10 16.73 1.29 -1.15
N LEU A 11 17.22 2.16 -0.25
CA LEU A 11 16.54 3.42 0.05
C LEU A 11 16.59 4.41 -1.13
N LYS A 12 17.64 4.40 -1.95
CA LYS A 12 17.70 5.21 -3.18
C LYS A 12 16.74 4.68 -4.24
N ASP A 13 16.67 3.36 -4.39
CA ASP A 13 15.73 2.71 -5.30
C ASP A 13 14.28 2.98 -4.86
N ALA A 14 13.98 2.80 -3.57
CA ALA A 14 12.70 3.16 -2.95
C ALA A 14 12.33 4.61 -3.26
N LYS A 15 13.24 5.56 -3.00
CA LYS A 15 13.01 6.98 -3.27
C LYS A 15 12.62 7.23 -4.74
N HIS A 16 13.33 6.60 -5.68
CA HIS A 16 13.03 6.74 -7.10
C HIS A 16 11.67 6.13 -7.46
N HIS A 17 11.32 4.99 -6.87
CA HIS A 17 10.01 4.38 -7.02
C HIS A 17 8.89 5.29 -6.49
N GLU A 18 9.04 5.90 -5.33
CA GLU A 18 8.05 6.85 -4.80
C GLU A 18 7.85 8.06 -5.73
N GLU A 19 8.94 8.63 -6.25
CA GLU A 19 8.87 9.73 -7.21
C GLU A 19 8.10 9.33 -8.48
N LEU A 20 8.31 8.10 -8.97
CA LEU A 20 7.58 7.54 -10.10
C LEU A 20 6.09 7.32 -9.77
N CYS A 21 5.77 6.71 -8.63
CA CYS A 21 4.39 6.48 -8.20
C CYS A 21 3.63 7.79 -8.06
N ILE A 22 4.19 8.80 -7.38
CA ILE A 22 3.62 10.15 -7.28
C ILE A 22 3.35 10.74 -8.67
N ALA A 23 4.31 10.65 -9.59
CA ALA A 23 4.15 11.18 -10.94
C ALA A 23 3.00 10.49 -11.69
N LYS A 24 2.91 9.15 -11.60
CA LYS A 24 1.84 8.37 -12.25
C LYS A 24 0.47 8.67 -11.65
N TYR A 25 0.33 8.67 -10.32
CA TYR A 25 -0.94 9.01 -9.66
C TYR A 25 -1.39 10.43 -9.99
N ASN A 26 -0.49 11.41 -9.93
CA ASN A 26 -0.82 12.80 -10.26
C ASN A 26 -1.24 12.97 -11.71
N HIS A 27 -0.58 12.27 -12.63
CA HIS A 27 -0.94 12.29 -14.05
C HIS A 27 -2.31 11.64 -14.27
N TYR A 28 -2.52 10.41 -13.80
CA TYR A 28 -3.74 9.66 -14.06
C TYR A 28 -4.96 10.23 -13.34
N THR A 29 -4.79 10.84 -12.17
CA THR A 29 -5.88 11.57 -11.49
C THR A 29 -6.49 12.67 -12.37
N GLN A 30 -5.71 13.26 -13.28
CA GLN A 30 -6.17 14.29 -14.20
C GLN A 30 -6.86 13.73 -15.45
N THR A 31 -6.58 12.47 -15.82
CA THR A 31 -7.08 11.86 -17.06
C THR A 31 -8.28 10.94 -16.83
N VAL A 32 -8.43 10.35 -15.65
CA VAL A 32 -9.55 9.45 -15.34
C VAL A 32 -10.89 10.18 -15.29
N SER A 33 -11.90 9.55 -15.87
CA SER A 33 -13.26 10.11 -15.94
C SER A 33 -14.11 9.70 -14.72
N CYS A 34 -13.88 8.52 -14.16
CA CYS A 34 -14.67 8.04 -13.03
C CYS A 34 -14.29 8.76 -11.73
N GLN A 35 -15.28 9.37 -11.06
CA GLN A 35 -15.07 10.08 -9.80
C GLN A 35 -14.56 9.17 -8.67
N GLN A 36 -15.06 7.93 -8.60
CA GLN A 36 -14.60 6.93 -7.63
C GLN A 36 -13.12 6.60 -7.87
N LEU A 37 -12.72 6.37 -9.11
CA LEU A 37 -11.32 6.11 -9.44
C LEU A 37 -10.44 7.32 -9.09
N LYS A 38 -10.88 8.53 -9.43
CA LYS A 38 -10.18 9.77 -9.08
C LYS A 38 -9.92 9.89 -7.57
N GLN A 39 -10.89 9.52 -6.74
CA GLN A 39 -10.72 9.51 -5.27
C GLN A 39 -9.67 8.49 -4.82
N ILE A 40 -9.68 7.28 -5.38
CA ILE A 40 -8.68 6.23 -5.08
C ILE A 40 -7.28 6.71 -5.47
N LEU A 41 -7.12 7.25 -6.69
CA LEU A 41 -5.83 7.71 -7.20
C LEU A 41 -5.30 8.91 -6.40
N SER A 42 -6.17 9.84 -6.01
CA SER A 42 -5.79 10.99 -5.18
C SER A 42 -5.33 10.56 -3.79
N TRP A 43 -6.00 9.57 -3.21
CA TRP A 43 -5.64 9.02 -1.91
C TRP A 43 -4.28 8.31 -1.95
N ALA A 44 -4.09 7.39 -2.90
CA ALA A 44 -2.84 6.65 -3.04
C ALA A 44 -1.67 7.60 -3.33
N GLY A 45 -1.82 8.54 -4.28
CA GLY A 45 -0.80 9.54 -4.57
C GLY A 45 -0.41 10.42 -3.37
N GLN A 46 -1.32 10.66 -2.42
CA GLN A 46 -1.00 11.33 -1.16
C GLN A 46 -0.18 10.43 -0.22
N GLN A 47 -0.46 9.13 -0.16
CA GLN A 47 0.34 8.19 0.62
C GLN A 47 1.76 8.09 0.04
N GLU A 48 1.94 8.02 -1.28
CA GLU A 48 3.29 7.99 -1.89
C GLU A 48 4.12 9.23 -1.56
N ALA A 49 3.47 10.40 -1.47
CA ALA A 49 4.16 11.62 -1.02
C ALA A 49 4.64 11.52 0.44
N ASN A 50 3.87 10.84 1.30
CA ASN A 50 4.28 10.54 2.68
C ASN A 50 5.41 9.51 2.71
N HIS A 51 5.35 8.45 1.89
CA HIS A 51 6.40 7.46 1.75
C HIS A 51 7.72 8.10 1.30
N LEU A 52 7.68 8.94 0.26
CA LEU A 52 8.85 9.68 -0.23
C LEU A 52 9.50 10.52 0.87
N ASN A 53 8.69 11.18 1.72
CA ASN A 53 9.19 11.94 2.84
C ASN A 53 9.91 11.04 3.86
N THR A 54 9.27 9.94 4.26
CA THR A 54 9.82 8.93 5.18
C THR A 54 11.14 8.36 4.66
N VAL A 55 11.18 7.92 3.39
CA VAL A 55 12.40 7.38 2.75
C VAL A 55 13.49 8.45 2.68
N SER A 56 13.14 9.70 2.40
CA SER A 56 14.10 10.81 2.36
C SER A 56 14.70 11.12 3.75
N GLN A 57 13.92 10.99 4.82
CA GLN A 57 14.42 11.12 6.20
C GLN A 57 15.35 9.95 6.56
N LEU A 58 14.96 8.72 6.23
CA LEU A 58 15.78 7.51 6.46
C LEU A 58 17.12 7.61 5.75
N LEU A 59 17.16 8.08 4.50
CA LEU A 59 18.40 8.32 3.74
C LEU A 59 19.33 9.34 4.41
N GLN A 60 18.78 10.31 5.13
CA GLN A 60 19.54 11.29 5.91
C GLN A 60 19.98 10.74 7.27
N GLY A 61 19.66 9.48 7.58
CA GLY A 61 19.94 8.83 8.85
C GLY A 61 19.02 9.27 9.99
N GLN A 62 17.93 9.97 9.66
CA GLN A 62 16.89 10.40 10.60
C GLN A 62 15.91 9.24 10.84
N VAL A 63 15.37 9.19 12.05
CA VAL A 63 14.34 8.21 12.42
C VAL A 63 12.99 8.90 12.27
N PRO A 64 12.18 8.54 11.25
CA PRO A 64 10.87 9.14 11.06
C PRO A 64 9.94 8.74 12.21
N GLU A 65 9.08 9.66 12.62
CA GLU A 65 8.00 9.37 13.54
C GLU A 65 6.92 8.60 12.77
N MET A 66 7.09 7.29 12.65
CA MET A 66 6.11 6.41 12.01
C MET A 66 4.84 6.45 12.84
N GLY A 67 3.77 7.04 12.28
CA GLY A 67 2.49 7.27 12.96
C GLY A 67 2.05 6.04 13.75
N GLY A 68 2.00 6.20 15.08
CA GLY A 68 1.84 5.09 16.00
C GLY A 68 0.52 4.35 15.82
N GLN A 69 0.57 3.17 15.22
CA GLN A 69 -0.46 2.15 15.42
C GLN A 69 0.12 0.73 15.39
N GLN A 70 1.04 0.45 16.30
CA GLN A 70 1.32 -0.94 16.70
C GLN A 70 1.74 -1.04 18.18
N GLY A 71 0.78 -1.38 19.04
CA GLY A 71 1.03 -1.96 20.38
C GLY A 71 0.58 -1.11 21.57
N GLY A 72 -0.56 -1.46 22.18
CA GLY A 72 -0.99 -0.90 23.46
C GLY A 72 -2.38 -1.34 23.90
N MET A 73 -2.52 -2.59 24.36
CA MET A 73 -3.68 -3.02 25.14
C MET A 73 -3.55 -2.44 26.56
N SER A 74 -4.09 -1.25 26.77
CA SER A 74 -4.28 -0.66 28.09
C SER A 74 -5.62 0.07 28.08
N GLY A 75 -6.55 -0.39 28.92
CA GLY A 75 -7.84 0.25 29.13
C GLY A 75 -7.69 1.71 29.58
N GLY A 76 -8.58 2.57 29.09
CA GLY A 76 -8.61 3.97 29.45
C GLY A 76 -9.56 4.75 28.53
N GLN A 77 -10.71 5.10 29.08
CA GLN A 77 -11.78 5.88 28.44
C GLN A 77 -11.34 7.34 28.18
N SER A 78 -11.95 7.92 27.13
CA SER A 78 -12.06 9.35 26.80
C SER A 78 -10.80 10.11 26.34
N GLY A 79 -10.87 10.60 25.10
CA GLY A 79 -9.86 11.49 24.52
C GLY A 79 -10.13 11.75 23.04
N GLN A 80 -11.12 12.60 22.77
CA GLN A 80 -11.31 13.22 21.46
C GLN A 80 -10.25 14.32 21.31
N GLN A 81 -9.16 14.07 20.57
CA GLN A 81 -8.38 15.15 19.94
C GLN A 81 -7.47 14.59 18.84
N GLY A 82 -7.37 15.37 17.76
CA GLY A 82 -6.90 14.92 16.45
C GLY A 82 -5.42 14.58 16.35
N SER A 83 -5.13 13.65 15.45
CA SER A 83 -3.91 13.70 14.67
C SER A 83 -4.32 13.71 13.20
N MET A 84 -3.98 14.82 12.56
CA MET A 84 -4.22 15.10 11.16
C MET A 84 -3.18 14.31 10.34
N GLY A 85 -3.35 12.98 10.29
CA GLY A 85 -2.80 12.16 9.22
C GLY A 85 -3.59 12.51 7.97
N GLN A 86 -3.07 13.44 7.19
CA GLN A 86 -3.68 13.93 5.96
C GLN A 86 -3.57 12.79 4.93
N GLY A 87 -4.61 11.96 4.89
CA GLY A 87 -4.66 10.72 4.12
C GLY A 87 -5.73 9.84 4.71
N GLY A 88 -6.96 9.96 4.22
CA GLY A 88 -8.08 9.15 4.76
C GLY A 88 -7.70 7.67 4.79
N SER A 89 -8.00 6.95 5.86
CA SER A 89 -7.63 5.53 5.94
C SER A 89 -8.19 4.76 4.74
N ILE A 90 -7.47 3.74 4.25
CA ILE A 90 -7.97 2.88 3.16
C ILE A 90 -9.38 2.36 3.47
N SER A 91 -9.68 2.09 4.74
CA SER A 91 -11.02 1.69 5.20
C SER A 91 -12.11 2.71 4.89
N GLN A 92 -11.85 4.02 4.96
CA GLN A 92 -12.82 5.04 4.59
C GLN A 92 -13.11 5.04 3.08
N VAL A 93 -12.07 4.90 2.26
CA VAL A 93 -12.22 4.82 0.80
C VAL A 93 -12.96 3.53 0.42
N LEU A 94 -12.55 2.38 0.95
CA LEU A 94 -13.20 1.08 0.71
C LEU A 94 -14.66 1.04 1.19
N ASN A 95 -14.96 1.59 2.36
CA ASN A 95 -16.34 1.66 2.88
C ASN A 95 -17.24 2.52 1.98
N GLN A 96 -16.70 3.60 1.40
CA GLN A 96 -17.44 4.43 0.45
C GLN A 96 -17.69 3.70 -0.87
N MET A 97 -16.79 2.79 -1.28
CA MET A 97 -16.99 1.93 -2.45
C MET A 97 -18.04 0.81 -2.22
N GLY A 98 -18.09 0.24 -1.01
CA GLY A 98 -19.04 -0.84 -0.66
C GLY A 98 -20.50 -0.39 -0.49
N SER A 99 -20.75 0.88 -0.16
CA SER A 99 -22.10 1.39 0.09
C SER A 99 -22.96 1.57 -1.17
N GLN A 100 -22.39 1.61 -2.38
CA GLN A 100 -23.16 1.70 -3.63
C GLN A 100 -23.62 0.34 -4.17
N GLY A 101 -23.21 -0.78 -3.57
CA GLY A 101 -23.48 -2.14 -4.06
C GLY A 101 -24.58 -2.93 -3.35
N SER A 102 -25.25 -2.40 -2.33
CA SER A 102 -26.18 -3.19 -1.50
C SER A 102 -27.48 -2.45 -1.17
N LYS A 103 -28.44 -2.45 -2.11
CA LYS A 103 -29.86 -2.43 -1.75
C LYS A 103 -30.35 -3.87 -1.62
N GLN A 104 -30.17 -4.48 -0.45
CA GLN A 104 -31.07 -5.55 -0.01
C GLN A 104 -31.17 -5.64 1.52
N GLN A 105 -32.25 -5.02 2.00
CA GLN A 105 -33.15 -5.46 3.06
C GLN A 105 -32.57 -6.07 4.35
N SER A 106 -32.72 -5.25 5.39
CA SER A 106 -32.68 -5.54 6.83
C SER A 106 -33.36 -6.86 7.23
N GLY A 107 -32.65 -7.64 8.05
CA GLY A 107 -33.16 -8.77 8.81
C GLY A 107 -32.27 -9.01 10.03
N SER A 108 -32.63 -8.39 11.16
CA SER A 108 -31.98 -8.56 12.46
C SER A 108 -32.15 -9.99 12.98
N THR A 109 -31.06 -10.67 13.33
CA THR A 109 -31.12 -11.77 14.31
C THR A 109 -29.81 -11.87 15.07
N SER A 110 -29.90 -11.66 16.38
CA SER A 110 -28.86 -11.90 17.38
C SER A 110 -28.60 -13.40 17.54
N GLY A 111 -27.33 -13.80 17.63
CA GLY A 111 -26.94 -15.17 17.96
C GLY A 111 -25.51 -15.21 18.50
N SER A 112 -25.39 -15.34 19.82
CA SER A 112 -24.13 -15.64 20.53
C SER A 112 -23.76 -17.10 20.32
N THR A 113 -22.50 -17.41 19.97
CA THR A 113 -21.89 -18.72 20.26
C THR A 113 -20.37 -18.57 20.38
N GLN A 114 -19.87 -19.24 21.41
CA GLN A 114 -18.52 -19.32 21.96
C GLN A 114 -17.91 -20.68 21.59
N GLN A 115 -16.70 -20.75 21.02
CA GLN A 115 -15.77 -21.92 21.06
C GLN A 115 -14.43 -21.52 20.40
N GLN A 116 -13.29 -21.38 21.08
CA GLN A 116 -12.35 -22.34 21.69
C GLN A 116 -11.61 -23.30 20.73
N GLY A 117 -10.31 -23.02 20.50
CA GLY A 117 -9.20 -23.97 20.71
C GLY A 117 -8.67 -24.84 19.54
N GLY A 118 -7.35 -24.76 19.31
CA GLY A 118 -6.51 -25.75 18.59
C GLY A 118 -5.86 -25.17 17.32
N GLY A 119 -4.56 -25.28 17.03
CA GLY A 119 -3.48 -26.10 17.56
C GLY A 119 -2.69 -26.75 16.40
N GLY A 120 -1.63 -26.07 15.93
CA GLY A 120 -0.46 -26.65 15.24
C GLY A 120 -0.59 -27.08 13.77
N LYS A 121 0.31 -26.61 12.90
CA LYS A 121 1.62 -27.25 12.60
C LYS A 121 2.34 -26.47 11.50
N GLY A 122 3.64 -26.28 11.69
CA GLY A 122 4.53 -25.63 10.72
C GLY A 122 4.77 -26.49 9.48
N GLN A 123 5.04 -25.81 8.37
CA GLN A 123 5.44 -26.43 7.13
C GLN A 123 6.65 -25.68 6.58
N SER A 124 7.77 -26.39 6.53
CA SER A 124 9.05 -25.95 5.99
C SER A 124 8.96 -25.74 4.48
N TYR A 125 9.43 -24.59 4.01
CA TYR A 125 9.67 -24.32 2.60
C TYR A 125 11.18 -24.33 2.34
N SER A 126 11.59 -25.34 1.57
CA SER A 126 12.93 -25.48 1.00
C SER A 126 13.10 -24.49 -0.15
N GLY A 127 14.24 -23.81 -0.17
CA GLY A 127 14.57 -22.77 -1.12
C GLY A 127 14.65 -23.23 -2.57
N SER A 128 14.30 -22.32 -3.47
CA SER A 128 14.72 -22.35 -4.86
C SER A 128 15.00 -20.91 -5.28
N MET A 129 16.24 -20.69 -5.71
CA MET A 129 16.83 -19.41 -6.07
C MET A 129 16.47 -19.02 -7.52
N MET A 130 16.44 -17.70 -7.77
CA MET A 130 16.56 -16.97 -9.06
C MET A 130 15.27 -16.55 -9.81
N PRO A 131 15.27 -15.49 -10.67
CA PRO A 131 16.33 -14.51 -10.96
C PRO A 131 15.93 -13.04 -10.66
N SER A 132 16.94 -12.17 -10.61
CA SER A 132 16.85 -10.70 -10.50
C SER A 132 15.90 -10.10 -11.55
N THR A 133 14.79 -9.50 -11.11
CA THR A 133 13.94 -8.66 -11.96
C THR A 133 14.60 -7.32 -12.17
N THR A 134 15.15 -7.12 -13.37
CA THR A 134 15.52 -5.79 -13.88
C THR A 134 14.30 -4.89 -13.83
N ALA A 135 14.39 -3.79 -13.07
CA ALA A 135 13.41 -2.72 -13.07
C ALA A 135 13.16 -2.27 -14.51
N SER A 136 11.97 -2.59 -15.03
CA SER A 136 11.58 -2.20 -16.38
C SER A 136 11.33 -0.69 -16.38
N GLN A 137 12.23 0.06 -17.01
CA GLN A 137 12.03 1.49 -17.31
C GLN A 137 10.70 1.62 -18.06
N THR A 138 9.67 2.11 -17.37
CA THR A 138 8.41 2.44 -18.02
C THR A 138 8.62 3.75 -18.76
N GLN A 139 8.98 3.67 -20.05
CA GLN A 139 8.95 4.82 -20.94
C GLN A 139 7.48 5.25 -21.12
N PHE A 140 7.18 6.51 -20.81
CA PHE A 140 5.92 7.16 -21.16
C PHE A 140 5.84 7.29 -22.69
N THR A 141 5.36 6.25 -23.38
CA THR A 141 5.10 6.31 -24.82
C THR A 141 3.84 7.13 -25.06
N GLY A 142 3.98 8.26 -25.76
CA GLY A 142 2.85 9.06 -26.22
C GLY A 142 1.96 8.26 -27.18
N GLN A 143 0.77 7.86 -26.73
CA GLN A 143 -0.21 7.14 -27.53
C GLN A 143 -1.59 7.18 -26.85
N GLY A 144 -2.50 8.06 -27.33
CA GLY A 144 -3.90 8.12 -26.92
C GLY A 144 -4.13 8.43 -25.43
N MET A 145 -5.35 8.84 -25.06
CA MET A 145 -5.73 8.77 -23.63
C MET A 145 -5.95 7.30 -23.28
N LEU A 146 -5.18 6.77 -22.33
CA LEU A 146 -5.39 5.43 -21.80
C LEU A 146 -6.80 5.33 -21.21
N SER A 147 -7.45 4.17 -21.38
CA SER A 147 -8.72 3.89 -20.70
C SER A 147 -8.52 3.73 -19.19
N ASP A 148 -9.56 3.99 -18.40
CA ASP A 148 -9.55 3.77 -16.93
C ASP A 148 -9.09 2.34 -16.58
N GLN A 149 -9.43 1.32 -17.38
CA GLN A 149 -8.98 -0.06 -17.18
C GLN A 149 -7.47 -0.22 -17.41
N GLN A 150 -6.91 0.38 -18.47
CA GLN A 150 -5.47 0.33 -18.75
C GLN A 150 -4.68 1.07 -17.68
N ILE A 151 -5.18 2.22 -17.23
CA ILE A 151 -4.61 2.99 -16.12
C ILE A 151 -4.57 2.13 -14.84
N CYS A 152 -5.68 1.47 -14.49
CA CYS A 152 -5.69 0.65 -13.28
C CYS A 152 -4.73 -0.55 -13.38
N ASN A 153 -4.60 -1.18 -14.55
CA ASN A 153 -3.64 -2.28 -14.74
C ASN A 153 -2.18 -1.82 -14.63
N ASP A 154 -1.85 -0.68 -15.23
CA ASP A 154 -0.52 -0.10 -15.18
C ASP A 154 -0.14 0.28 -13.74
N LEU A 155 -1.03 0.96 -13.02
CA LEU A 155 -0.84 1.29 -11.61
C LEU A 155 -0.73 0.03 -10.76
N LEU A 156 -1.65 -0.92 -10.87
CA LEU A 156 -1.63 -2.16 -10.09
C LEU A 156 -0.34 -2.97 -10.31
N THR A 157 0.20 -2.97 -11.53
CA THR A 157 1.50 -3.61 -11.82
C THR A 157 2.65 -2.88 -11.14
N THR A 158 2.59 -1.55 -11.14
CA THR A 158 3.58 -0.70 -10.46
C THR A 158 3.57 -0.96 -8.95
N GLU A 159 2.40 -0.92 -8.31
CA GLU A 159 2.24 -1.18 -6.87
C GLU A 159 2.81 -2.54 -6.44
N LYS A 160 2.53 -3.59 -7.23
CA LYS A 160 3.07 -4.92 -6.95
C LYS A 160 4.59 -4.95 -7.01
N ALA A 161 5.17 -4.35 -8.04
CA ALA A 161 6.63 -4.29 -8.19
C ALA A 161 7.31 -3.49 -7.06
N VAL A 162 6.69 -2.39 -6.62
CA VAL A 162 7.20 -1.58 -5.50
C VAL A 162 7.07 -2.33 -4.18
N SER A 163 5.93 -2.98 -3.93
CA SER A 163 5.74 -3.82 -2.74
C SER A 163 6.75 -4.96 -2.65
N ASP A 164 7.05 -5.63 -3.78
CA ASP A 164 8.07 -6.69 -3.86
C ASP A 164 9.48 -6.13 -3.58
N MET A 165 9.80 -4.94 -4.07
CA MET A 165 11.08 -4.27 -3.77
C MET A 165 11.22 -4.01 -2.27
N TYR A 166 10.16 -3.50 -1.63
CA TYR A 166 10.16 -3.27 -0.18
C TYR A 166 10.30 -4.56 0.62
N ASP A 167 9.69 -5.66 0.18
CA ASP A 167 9.86 -6.98 0.82
C ASP A 167 11.34 -7.38 0.88
N HIS A 168 12.05 -7.26 -0.25
CA HIS A 168 13.49 -7.53 -0.30
C HIS A 168 14.29 -6.58 0.61
N ALA A 169 13.99 -5.28 0.60
CA ALA A 169 14.67 -4.32 1.44
C ALA A 169 14.44 -4.61 2.94
N VAL A 170 13.23 -5.00 3.33
CA VAL A 170 12.90 -5.43 4.69
C VAL A 170 13.75 -6.63 5.09
N PHE A 171 13.82 -7.68 4.26
CA PHE A 171 14.60 -8.88 4.57
C PHE A 171 16.09 -8.59 4.74
N GLU A 172 16.63 -7.69 3.94
CA GLU A 172 18.05 -7.32 3.91
C GLU A 172 18.44 -6.25 4.94
N SER A 173 17.47 -5.65 5.63
CA SER A 173 17.72 -4.60 6.64
C SER A 173 18.30 -5.18 7.92
N THR A 174 19.46 -4.70 8.31
CA THR A 174 20.15 -5.06 9.55
C THR A 174 19.75 -4.16 10.73
N ASP A 175 19.34 -2.92 10.44
CA ASP A 175 18.83 -1.97 11.44
C ASP A 175 17.33 -2.20 11.72
N GLN A 176 16.96 -2.30 13.00
CA GLN A 176 15.59 -2.60 13.41
C GLN A 176 14.62 -1.45 13.09
N GLN A 177 15.05 -0.19 13.21
CA GLN A 177 14.20 0.97 12.94
C GLN A 177 13.96 1.12 11.44
N LEU A 178 15.00 0.92 10.63
CA LEU A 178 14.87 0.86 9.18
C LEU A 178 13.90 -0.25 8.76
N ARG A 179 14.11 -1.47 9.28
CA ARG A 179 13.25 -2.63 8.99
C ARG A 179 11.79 -2.34 9.32
N GLN A 180 11.51 -1.72 10.47
CA GLN A 180 10.16 -1.35 10.88
C GLN A 180 9.54 -0.31 9.95
N ALA A 181 10.30 0.72 9.57
CA ALA A 181 9.80 1.75 8.66
C ALA A 181 9.49 1.18 7.27
N LEU A 182 10.40 0.38 6.70
CA LEU A 182 10.19 -0.27 5.41
C LEU A 182 9.02 -1.28 5.44
N SER A 183 8.87 -2.03 6.54
CA SER A 183 7.75 -2.98 6.71
C SER A 183 6.40 -2.28 6.79
N HIS A 184 6.38 -1.07 7.35
CA HIS A 184 5.17 -0.25 7.40
C HIS A 184 4.79 0.23 6.00
N ILE A 185 5.73 0.83 5.26
CA ILE A 185 5.51 1.30 3.89
C ILE A 185 5.06 0.13 3.00
N GLN A 186 5.76 -1.02 3.06
CA GLN A 186 5.38 -2.23 2.32
C GLN A 186 3.90 -2.59 2.48
N LYS A 187 3.38 -2.49 3.71
CA LYS A 187 1.98 -2.79 4.02
C LYS A 187 1.03 -1.74 3.43
N GLU A 188 1.44 -0.49 3.37
CA GLU A 188 0.69 0.59 2.72
C GLU A 188 0.64 0.38 1.20
N GLU A 189 1.75 0.01 0.55
CA GLU A 189 1.81 -0.36 -0.87
C GLU A 189 0.85 -1.51 -1.21
N GLN A 190 0.82 -2.54 -0.37
CA GLN A 190 -0.15 -3.64 -0.50
C GLN A 190 -1.60 -3.14 -0.42
N GLY A 191 -1.84 -2.13 0.43
CA GLY A 191 -3.12 -1.44 0.54
C GLY A 191 -3.50 -0.73 -0.76
N HIS A 192 -2.57 0.01 -1.37
CA HIS A 192 -2.78 0.70 -2.64
C HIS A 192 -3.17 -0.28 -3.75
N ALA A 193 -2.38 -1.35 -3.91
CA ALA A 193 -2.66 -2.43 -4.84
C ALA A 193 -4.05 -3.04 -4.61
N PHE A 194 -4.42 -3.28 -3.34
CA PHE A 194 -5.71 -3.88 -3.00
C PHE A 194 -6.89 -2.95 -3.31
N ALA A 195 -6.77 -1.64 -3.09
CA ALA A 195 -7.81 -0.66 -3.44
C ALA A 195 -8.07 -0.64 -4.96
N LEU A 196 -7.00 -0.65 -5.77
CA LEU A 196 -7.10 -0.75 -7.23
C LEU A 196 -7.74 -2.08 -7.65
N PHE A 197 -7.29 -3.20 -7.07
CA PHE A 197 -7.85 -4.52 -7.33
C PHE A 197 -9.36 -4.56 -7.06
N GLN A 198 -9.83 -4.07 -5.90
CA GLN A 198 -11.25 -4.08 -5.57
C GLN A 198 -12.07 -3.26 -6.56
N TYR A 199 -11.57 -2.07 -6.93
CA TYR A 199 -12.23 -1.23 -7.92
C TYR A 199 -12.33 -1.94 -9.28
N MET A 200 -11.24 -2.55 -9.74
CA MET A 200 -11.24 -3.30 -11.00
C MET A 200 -12.15 -4.54 -10.94
N GLN A 201 -12.20 -5.24 -9.80
CA GLN A 201 -13.09 -6.38 -9.59
C GLN A 201 -14.56 -5.95 -9.67
N GLN A 202 -14.93 -4.83 -9.03
CA GLN A 202 -16.29 -4.27 -9.10
C GLN A 202 -16.71 -3.92 -10.54
N LYS A 203 -15.77 -3.48 -11.37
CA LYS A 203 -16.00 -3.20 -12.81
C LYS A 203 -15.97 -4.45 -13.70
N GLY A 204 -15.64 -5.62 -13.15
CA GLY A 204 -15.43 -6.85 -13.92
C GLY A 204 -14.15 -6.86 -14.75
N TRP A 205 -13.23 -5.92 -14.50
CA TRP A 205 -11.96 -5.78 -15.22
C TRP A 205 -10.84 -6.67 -14.70
N TYR A 206 -11.03 -7.25 -13.52
CA TYR A 206 -10.08 -8.15 -12.89
C TYR A 206 -10.80 -9.36 -12.32
N GLN A 207 -10.30 -10.55 -12.63
CA GLN A 207 -10.76 -11.82 -12.08
C GLN A 207 -9.63 -12.40 -11.25
N ALA A 208 -9.87 -12.60 -9.96
CA ALA A 208 -8.95 -13.36 -9.13
C ALA A 208 -8.92 -14.81 -9.64
N GLN A 209 -7.73 -15.34 -9.87
CA GLN A 209 -7.51 -16.72 -10.30
C GLN A 209 -7.33 -17.63 -9.08
#